data_AF-A0A7R9XU80-F1
#
_entry.id   AF-A0A7R9XU80-F1
#
_cell.length_a   1.000
_cell.length_b   1.000
_cell.length_c   1.000
_cell.angle_alpha   90.00
_cell.angle_beta   90.00
_cell.angle_gamma   90.00
#
_symmetry.space_group_name_H-M   'P 1'
#
loop_
_entity.id
_entity.type
_entity.pdbx_description
1 polymer ?
#
loop_
_entity_poly.entity_id
_entity_poly.type
_entity_poly.pdbx_seq_one_letter_code
_entity_poly.pdbx_strand_id
1 'polypeptide(L)'
;ARGQEMSDHYMAPLTSATAALACMQAIQEECFKLGIPLKTRHREVAPNQYEFAPLFGDCRVQTDQNLLVMQIIEETAAKYNLAALLHEKPFAGVNGSGKHN
;
A
#
# COMPACT_ATOMS: atom_id res chain seq x y z
N ALA A 1 11.62 -15.97 -7.66
CA ALA A 1 10.62 -16.12 -6.58
C ALA A 1 11.33 -16.58 -5.32
N ARG A 2 11.69 -15.65 -4.41
CA ARG A 2 12.09 -16.00 -3.05
C ARG A 2 10.82 -15.99 -2.20
N GLY A 3 10.47 -17.16 -1.67
CA GLY A 3 9.37 -17.29 -0.71
C GLY A 3 9.66 -16.40 0.48
N GLN A 4 8.73 -15.48 0.74
CA GLN A 4 8.75 -14.58 1.87
C GLN A 4 8.48 -15.43 3.12
N GLU A 5 9.53 -15.74 3.86
CA GLU A 5 9.45 -16.52 5.08
C GLU A 5 8.76 -15.68 6.17
N MET A 6 7.83 -16.33 6.87
CA MET A 6 6.98 -15.83 7.96
C MET A 6 7.70 -15.14 9.14
N SER A 7 9.03 -15.00 9.10
CA SER A 7 9.88 -14.62 10.23
C SER A 7 10.13 -13.12 10.38
N ASP A 8 9.95 -12.30 9.33
CA ASP A 8 10.22 -10.84 9.38
C ASP A 8 8.97 -9.98 9.64
N HIS A 9 7.84 -10.62 9.92
CA HIS A 9 6.59 -9.90 10.01
C HIS A 9 6.36 -9.38 11.42
N TYR A 10 6.12 -8.08 11.55
CA TYR A 10 5.24 -7.57 12.60
C TYR A 10 3.79 -8.01 12.28
N MET A 11 3.55 -9.33 12.29
CA MET A 11 2.26 -10.02 12.05
C MET A 11 1.31 -9.82 13.24
N ALA A 12 1.17 -8.58 13.73
CA ALA A 12 0.06 -8.25 14.59
C ALA A 12 -1.20 -8.15 13.70
N PRO A 13 -2.33 -8.77 14.07
CA PRO A 13 -3.62 -8.38 13.54
C PRO A 13 -3.74 -6.85 13.62
N LEU A 14 -4.40 -6.22 12.65
CA LEU A 14 -4.79 -4.82 12.77
C LEU A 14 -5.72 -4.68 13.98
N THR A 15 -5.10 -4.55 15.16
CA THR A 15 -5.74 -4.47 16.44
C THR A 15 -6.28 -3.05 16.55
N SER A 16 -7.60 -2.93 16.58
CA SER A 16 -8.40 -1.69 16.70
C SER A 16 -8.27 -0.68 15.53
N ALA A 17 -9.39 -0.04 15.21
CA ALA A 17 -9.56 0.90 14.10
C ALA A 17 -8.56 2.07 14.14
N THR A 18 -7.42 1.93 13.47
CA THR A 18 -6.46 3.03 13.28
C THR A 18 -6.90 3.90 12.10
N ALA A 19 -6.56 5.19 12.14
CA ALA A 19 -6.77 6.10 11.01
C ALA A 19 -6.13 5.56 9.72
N ALA A 20 -4.98 4.85 9.84
CA ALA A 20 -4.33 4.17 8.73
C ALA A 20 -5.20 3.07 8.12
N LEU A 21 -5.86 2.23 8.93
CA LEU A 21 -6.74 1.19 8.43
C LEU A 21 -7.95 1.76 7.69
N ALA A 22 -8.58 2.81 8.24
CA ALA A 22 -9.71 3.49 7.60
C ALA A 22 -9.28 4.15 6.28
N CYS A 23 -8.10 4.78 6.26
CA CYS A 23 -7.51 5.32 5.04
C CYS A 23 -7.25 4.24 3.99
N MET A 24 -6.68 3.09 4.38
CA MET A 24 -6.45 1.97 3.45
C MET A 24 -7.75 1.38 2.90
N GLN A 25 -8.81 1.36 3.71
CA GLN A 25 -10.15 0.97 3.25
C GLN A 25 -10.68 1.92 2.18
N ALA A 26 -10.59 3.22 2.40
CA ALA A 26 -11.02 4.22 1.44
C ALA A 26 -10.20 4.19 0.14
N ILE A 27 -8.87 4.05 0.21
CA ILE A 27 -8.01 3.91 -0.97
C ILE A 27 -8.48 2.74 -1.84
N GLN A 28 -8.74 1.57 -1.22
CA GLN A 28 -9.21 0.41 -1.97
C GLN A 28 -10.60 0.63 -2.59
N GLU A 29 -11.49 1.34 -1.89
CA GLU A 29 -12.82 1.66 -2.41
C GLU A 29 -12.73 2.60 -3.62
N GLU A 30 -11.91 3.65 -3.55
CA GLU A 30 -11.67 4.58 -4.67
C GLU A 30 -11.05 3.87 -5.88
N CYS A 31 -10.03 3.03 -5.66
CA CYS A 31 -9.45 2.21 -6.72
C CYS A 31 -10.48 1.25 -7.34
N PHE A 32 -11.36 0.65 -6.52
CA PHE A 32 -12.40 -0.26 -7.00
C PHE A 32 -13.43 0.45 -7.88
N LYS A 33 -13.84 1.68 -7.52
CA LYS A 33 -14.74 2.52 -8.34
C LYS A 33 -14.18 2.80 -9.73
N LEU A 34 -12.85 2.83 -9.87
CA LEU A 34 -12.14 3.06 -11.12
C LEU A 34 -11.76 1.76 -11.86
N GLY A 35 -12.24 0.60 -11.38
CA GLY A 35 -11.95 -0.69 -12.00
C GLY A 35 -10.55 -1.24 -11.70
N ILE A 36 -9.90 -0.78 -10.63
CA ILE A 36 -8.58 -1.25 -10.18
C ILE A 36 -8.75 -2.08 -8.90
N PRO A 37 -8.95 -3.41 -9.01
CA PRO A 37 -9.11 -4.27 -7.84
C PRO A 37 -7.77 -4.49 -7.13
N LEU A 38 -7.61 -3.89 -5.95
CA LEU A 38 -6.49 -4.15 -5.04
C LEU A 38 -6.83 -5.36 -4.16
N LYS A 39 -6.00 -6.41 -4.23
CA LYS A 39 -6.26 -7.69 -3.56
C LYS A 39 -5.75 -7.72 -2.13
N THR A 40 -4.53 -7.25 -1.91
CA THR A 40 -3.80 -7.55 -0.70
C THR A 40 -3.52 -6.27 0.08
N ARG A 41 -3.86 -6.28 1.37
CA ARG A 41 -3.46 -5.26 2.34
C ARG A 41 -2.52 -5.94 3.31
N HIS A 42 -1.26 -5.57 3.26
CA HIS A 42 -0.23 -6.16 4.10
C HIS A 42 0.40 -5.05 4.93
N ARG A 43 0.67 -5.34 6.20
CA ARG A 43 1.65 -4.56 6.95
C ARG A 43 3.03 -5.12 6.61
N GLU A 44 3.93 -4.21 6.26
CA GLU A 44 5.31 -4.55 5.98
C GLU A 44 6.14 -4.59 7.28
N VAL A 45 7.43 -4.86 7.11
CA VAL A 45 8.39 -5.03 8.22
C VAL A 45 8.50 -3.75 9.07
N ALA A 46 8.46 -2.56 8.47
CA ALA A 46 8.56 -1.31 9.21
C ALA A 46 7.20 -0.84 9.79
N PRO A 47 7.22 -0.11 10.93
CA PRO A 47 6.02 0.55 11.46
C PRO A 47 5.40 1.50 10.43
N ASN A 48 4.07 1.48 10.33
CA ASN A 48 3.29 2.29 9.38
C ASN A 48 3.69 2.10 7.90
N GLN A 49 4.30 0.96 7.56
CA GLN A 49 4.59 0.57 6.19
C GLN A 49 3.54 -0.43 5.72
N TYR A 50 2.98 -0.20 4.54
CA TYR A 50 1.87 -0.96 4.00
C TYR A 50 2.07 -1.25 2.51
N GLU A 51 1.57 -2.40 2.06
CA GLU A 51 1.58 -2.80 0.66
C GLU A 51 0.15 -2.96 0.11
N PHE A 52 -0.03 -2.54 -1.14
CA PHE A 52 -1.17 -2.90 -1.98
C PHE A 52 -0.69 -3.64 -3.23
N ALA A 53 -1.39 -4.72 -3.60
CA ALA A 53 -1.13 -5.45 -4.83
C ALA A 53 -2.38 -5.51 -5.73
N PRO A 54 -2.32 -5.01 -6.98
CA PRO A 54 -3.40 -5.19 -7.96
C PRO A 54 -3.40 -6.62 -8.52
N LEU A 55 -4.45 -6.96 -9.26
CA LEU A 55 -4.44 -8.16 -10.09
C LEU A 55 -3.43 -8.02 -11.22
N PHE A 56 -2.70 -9.10 -11.52
CA PHE A 56 -1.82 -9.14 -12.66
C PHE A 56 -2.59 -8.95 -13.98
N GLY A 57 -2.04 -8.16 -14.88
CA GLY A 57 -2.65 -7.78 -16.15
C GLY A 57 -1.63 -7.21 -17.13
N ASP A 58 -2.13 -6.65 -18.23
CA ASP A 58 -1.30 -6.06 -19.28
C ASP A 58 -0.41 -4.93 -18.73
N CYS A 59 0.87 -4.94 -19.12
CA CYS A 59 1.88 -4.02 -18.62
C CYS A 59 1.52 -2.54 -18.86
N ARG A 60 0.93 -2.22 -20.02
CA ARG A 60 0.56 -0.83 -20.36
C ARG A 60 -0.52 -0.34 -19.42
N VAL A 61 -1.57 -1.15 -19.27
CA VAL A 61 -2.70 -0.84 -18.38
C VAL A 61 -2.23 -0.76 -16.93
N GLN A 62 -1.39 -1.69 -16.47
CA GLN A 62 -0.91 -1.69 -15.09
C GLN A 62 0.01 -0.50 -14.77
N THR A 63 0.78 -0.03 -15.75
CA THR A 63 1.61 1.18 -15.58
C THR A 63 0.74 2.41 -15.36
N ASP A 64 -0.30 2.58 -16.18
CA ASP A 64 -1.26 3.70 -16.04
C ASP A 64 -2.02 3.61 -14.70
N GLN A 65 -2.47 2.41 -14.35
CA GLN A 65 -3.13 2.15 -13.07
C GLN A 65 -2.22 2.42 -11.87
N ASN A 66 -0.92 2.11 -11.96
CA ASN A 66 0.01 2.37 -10.87
C ASN A 66 0.13 3.87 -10.55
N LEU A 67 0.25 4.70 -11.58
CA LEU A 67 0.29 6.16 -11.41
C LEU A 67 -1.00 6.69 -10.78
N LEU A 68 -2.15 6.19 -11.24
CA LEU A 68 -3.45 6.57 -10.69
C LEU A 68 -3.60 6.15 -9.23
N VAL A 69 -3.16 4.94 -8.87
CA VAL A 69 -3.17 4.44 -7.50
C VAL A 69 -2.28 5.31 -6.59
N MET A 70 -1.10 5.72 -7.05
CA MET A 70 -0.22 6.61 -6.27
C MET A 70 -0.90 7.94 -5.96
N GLN A 71 -1.58 8.55 -6.95
CA GLN A 71 -2.35 9.78 -6.76
C GLN A 71 -3.50 9.58 -5.76
N ILE A 72 -4.28 8.50 -5.90
CA ILE A 72 -5.39 8.18 -4.98
C ILE A 72 -4.87 8.01 -3.55
N ILE A 73 -3.72 7.37 -3.37
CA ILE A 73 -3.09 7.17 -2.05
C ILE A 73 -2.80 8.53 -1.40
N GLU A 74 -2.15 9.45 -2.12
CA GLU A 74 -1.79 10.77 -1.58
C GLU A 74 -3.03 11.60 -1.24
N GLU A 75 -3.99 11.70 -2.16
CA GLU A 75 -5.22 12.48 -1.97
C GLU A 75 -6.11 11.91 -0.86
N THR A 76 -6.19 10.58 -0.75
CA THR A 76 -7.00 9.94 0.27
C THR A 76 -6.34 10.04 1.64
N ALA A 77 -5.02 9.86 1.74
CA ALA A 77 -4.30 10.01 3.00
C ALA A 77 -4.53 11.38 3.66
N ALA A 78 -4.50 12.46 2.87
CA ALA A 78 -4.76 13.80 3.35
C ALA A 78 -6.14 13.95 4.02
N LYS A 79 -7.19 13.28 3.50
CA LYS A 79 -8.55 13.29 4.06
C LYS A 79 -8.64 12.64 5.45
N TYR A 80 -7.70 11.75 5.76
CA TYR A 80 -7.62 11.05 7.05
C TYR A 80 -6.60 11.70 8.02
N ASN A 81 -6.13 12.93 7.74
CA ASN A 81 -5.05 13.61 8.47
C ASN A 81 -3.75 12.79 8.52
N LEU A 82 -3.46 12.08 7.43
CA LEU A 82 -2.23 11.32 7.23
C LEU A 82 -1.44 11.87 6.03
N ALA A 83 -0.16 11.56 5.97
CA ALA A 83 0.67 11.79 4.80
C ALA A 83 1.17 10.43 4.26
N ALA A 84 0.97 10.18 2.97
CA ALA A 84 1.56 9.04 2.30
C ALA A 84 3.01 9.36 1.89
N LEU A 85 3.96 8.51 2.29
CA LEU A 85 5.37 8.66 1.94
C LEU A 85 5.74 7.61 0.88
N LEU A 86 5.72 8.01 -0.39
CA LEU A 86 6.01 7.12 -1.52
C LEU A 86 7.51 7.05 -1.89
N HIS A 87 8.36 7.77 -1.15
CA HIS A 87 9.82 7.71 -1.27
C HIS A 87 10.33 6.30 -0.91
N GLU A 88 11.30 5.77 -1.64
CA GLU A 88 11.85 4.42 -1.44
C GLU A 88 12.57 4.26 -0.10
N LYS A 89 13.03 5.38 0.49
CA LYS A 89 13.68 5.41 1.79
C LYS A 89 13.24 6.64 2.60
N PRO A 90 12.06 6.63 3.23
CA PRO A 90 11.51 7.81 3.89
C PRO A 90 12.20 8.12 5.23
N PHE A 91 12.77 7.10 5.89
CA PHE A 91 13.46 7.25 7.18
C PHE A 91 14.82 6.55 7.17
N ALA A 92 15.84 7.22 7.70
CA ALA A 92 17.16 6.63 7.91
C ALA A 92 17.09 5.55 9.00
N GLY A 93 17.76 4.41 8.78
CA GLY A 93 17.79 3.30 9.74
C GLY A 93 16.51 2.44 9.83
N VAL A 94 15.48 2.72 9.01
CA VAL A 94 14.23 1.93 8.90
C VAL A 94 14.17 1.23 7.54
N ASN A 95 13.46 0.12 7.39
CA ASN A 95 13.30 -0.58 6.11
C ASN A 95 12.80 0.38 5.00
N GLY A 96 13.27 0.14 3.78
CA GLY A 96 12.84 0.91 2.60
C GLY A 96 11.55 0.36 1.99
N SER A 97 10.95 1.13 1.11
CA SER A 97 9.76 0.78 0.32
C SER A 97 10.18 0.40 -1.10
N GLY A 98 9.71 -0.76 -1.57
CA GLY A 98 9.99 -1.28 -2.90
C GLY A 98 8.77 -1.27 -3.81
N LYS A 99 9.00 -1.43 -5.13
CA LYS A 99 7.97 -1.75 -6.12
C LYS A 99 8.44 -2.94 -6.93
N HIS A 100 7.76 -4.07 -6.78
CA HIS A 100 8.08 -5.32 -7.47
C HIS A 100 7.35 -5.37 -8.82
N ASN A 101 8.03 -5.81 -9.88
CA ASN A 101 7.48 -6.03 -11.23
C ASN A 101 7.48 -7.52 -11.58
#